data_AF-A0A6B2DUD0-F1
#
_entry.id   AF-A0A6B2DUD0-F1
#
_cell.length_a   1.000
_cell.length_b   1.000
_cell.length_c   1.000
_cell.angle_alpha   90.00
_cell.angle_beta   90.00
_cell.angle_gamma   90.00
#
_symmetry.space_group_name_H-M   'P 1'
#
loop_
_entity.id
_entity.type
_entity.pdbx_description
1 polymer ?
#
loop_
_entity_poly.entity_id
_entity_poly.type
_entity_poly.pdbx_seq_one_letter_code
_entity_poly.pdbx_strand_id
1 'polypeptide(L)'
;MGTFMRVLPTLAVFLSAVTAGLLLTTPNGHSLHSAAAYTVFVVAVVQVVAAVLAWKPGGGSPWPIGYAVVFLALVTAQVVLGIAHVTAVHVPLGVLLFGVSLSRLSACLPLRGRSRRPGRRASRAAA
;
A
#
# COMPACT_ATOMS: atom_id res chain seq x y z
N MET A 1 -11.53 6.50 6.95
CA MET A 1 -11.37 5.27 6.14
C MET A 1 -10.17 5.34 5.19
N GLY A 2 -10.08 6.35 4.31
CA GLY A 2 -9.06 6.39 3.24
C GLY A 2 -7.59 6.37 3.69
N THR A 3 -7.24 7.01 4.81
CA THR A 3 -5.86 7.04 5.32
C THR A 3 -5.44 5.68 5.91
N PHE A 4 -6.30 5.05 6.71
CA PHE A 4 -6.06 3.73 7.31
C PHE A 4 -5.81 2.67 6.23
N MET A 5 -6.63 2.70 5.17
CA MET A 5 -6.50 1.82 4.00
C MET A 5 -5.22 2.02 3.18
N ARG A 6 -4.43 3.07 3.45
CA ARG A 6 -3.13 3.31 2.78
C ARG A 6 -1.97 3.02 3.72
N VAL A 7 -2.07 3.45 4.98
CA VAL A 7 -1.01 3.29 5.98
C VAL A 7 -0.78 1.82 6.32
N LEU A 8 -1.85 1.09 6.67
CA LEU A 8 -1.72 -0.29 7.15
C LEU A 8 -1.04 -1.24 6.14
N PRO A 9 -1.47 -1.33 4.87
CA PRO A 9 -0.78 -2.18 3.89
C PRO A 9 0.64 -1.70 3.58
N THR A 10 0.88 -0.39 3.57
CA THR A 10 2.24 0.15 3.33
C THR A 10 3.20 -0.26 4.43
N LEU A 11 2.78 -0.14 5.69
CA LEU A 11 3.58 -0.55 6.85
C LEU A 11 3.85 -2.06 6.83
N ALA A 12 2.83 -2.88 6.53
CA ALA A 12 2.98 -4.33 6.46
C ALA A 12 3.98 -4.74 5.36
N VAL A 13 3.85 -4.18 4.15
CA VAL A 13 4.75 -4.46 3.03
C VAL A 13 6.18 -3.98 3.33
N PHE A 14 6.32 -2.82 3.98
CA PHE A 14 7.62 -2.32 4.44
C PHE A 14 8.30 -3.31 5.40
N LEU A 15 7.56 -3.79 6.42
CA LEU A 15 8.09 -4.77 7.37
C LEU A 15 8.49 -6.09 6.68
N SER A 16 7.71 -6.53 5.69
CA SER A 16 8.05 -7.70 4.88
C SER A 16 9.36 -7.49 4.10
N ALA A 17 9.58 -6.31 3.52
CA ALA A 17 10.83 -5.98 2.84
C ALA A 17 12.04 -5.92 3.81
N VAL A 18 11.86 -5.33 5.00
CA VAL A 18 12.91 -5.31 6.04
C VAL A 18 13.29 -6.72 6.46
N THR A 19 12.30 -7.58 6.74
CA THR A 19 12.55 -8.97 7.12
C THR A 19 13.14 -9.80 5.98
N ALA A 20 12.85 -9.49 4.72
CA ALA A 20 13.52 -10.09 3.56
C ALA A 20 15.02 -9.76 3.53
N GLY A 21 15.40 -8.53 3.90
CA GLY A 21 16.81 -8.15 4.07
C GLY A 21 17.47 -8.89 5.24
N LEU A 22 16.78 -9.00 6.38
CA LEU A 22 17.26 -9.75 7.54
C LEU A 22 17.40 -11.25 7.29
N LEU A 23 16.59 -11.81 6.38
CA LEU A 23 16.70 -13.20 5.92
C LEU A 23 18.11 -13.53 5.43
N LEU A 24 18.81 -12.56 4.84
CA LEU A 24 20.15 -12.74 4.31
C LEU A 24 21.25 -12.75 5.38
N THR A 25 20.97 -12.25 6.59
CA THR A 25 21.98 -11.97 7.60
C THR A 25 21.72 -12.62 8.96
N THR A 26 20.51 -13.14 9.20
CA THR A 26 20.11 -13.65 10.52
C THR A 26 19.72 -15.14 10.47
N PRO A 27 20.11 -15.95 11.47
CA PRO A 27 19.80 -17.39 11.51
C PRO A 27 18.30 -17.72 11.45
N ASN A 28 17.45 -16.88 12.05
CA ASN A 28 15.99 -17.05 12.08
C ASN A 28 15.26 -16.16 11.06
N GLY A 29 15.97 -15.59 10.11
CA GLY A 29 15.43 -14.61 9.19
C GLY A 29 14.34 -15.17 8.26
N HIS A 30 14.38 -16.47 7.95
CA HIS A 30 13.31 -17.14 7.21
C HIS A 30 11.97 -17.08 7.98
N SER A 31 11.95 -17.49 9.25
CA SER A 31 10.73 -17.48 10.06
C SER A 31 10.17 -16.08 10.25
N LEU A 32 11.04 -15.09 10.47
CA LEU A 32 10.67 -13.67 10.56
C LEU A 32 10.03 -13.16 9.25
N HIS A 33 10.65 -13.49 8.12
CA HIS A 33 10.12 -13.09 6.82
C HIS A 33 8.79 -13.78 6.50
N SER A 34 8.66 -15.07 6.78
CA SER A 34 7.39 -15.79 6.61
C SER A 34 6.27 -15.18 7.48
N ALA A 35 6.55 -14.87 8.75
CA ALA A 35 5.58 -14.23 9.63
C ALA A 35 5.15 -12.85 9.09
N ALA A 36 6.10 -12.05 8.60
CA ALA A 36 5.80 -10.77 7.97
C ALA A 36 4.98 -10.94 6.68
N ALA A 37 5.30 -11.91 5.83
CA ALA A 37 4.56 -12.23 4.61
C ALA A 37 3.10 -12.61 4.90
N TYR A 38 2.86 -13.49 5.88
CA TYR A 38 1.50 -13.84 6.30
C TYR A 38 0.76 -12.65 6.93
N THR A 39 1.47 -11.76 7.62
CA THR A 39 0.87 -10.51 8.11
C THR A 39 0.38 -9.63 6.96
N VAL A 40 1.17 -9.47 5.88
CA VAL A 40 0.73 -8.74 4.67
C VAL A 40 -0.52 -9.40 4.06
N PHE A 41 -0.55 -10.74 4.00
CA PHE A 41 -1.70 -11.47 3.48
C PHE A 41 -2.97 -11.22 4.31
N VAL A 42 -2.88 -11.32 5.64
CA VAL A 42 -4.00 -11.02 6.54
C VAL A 42 -4.48 -9.58 6.37
N VAL A 43 -3.56 -8.61 6.29
CA VAL A 43 -3.89 -7.21 6.03
C VAL A 43 -4.62 -7.05 4.70
N ALA A 44 -4.20 -7.76 3.63
CA ALA A 44 -4.86 -7.72 2.34
C ALA A 44 -6.29 -8.27 2.39
N VAL A 45 -6.53 -9.36 3.13
CA VAL A 45 -7.88 -9.92 3.35
C VAL A 45 -8.74 -8.92 4.11
N VAL A 46 -8.23 -8.35 5.20
CA VAL A 46 -8.94 -7.32 5.99
C VAL A 46 -9.31 -6.11 5.13
N GLN A 47 -8.45 -5.73 4.17
CA GLN A 47 -8.72 -4.63 3.24
C GLN A 47 -9.88 -4.93 2.29
N VAL A 48 -10.00 -6.17 1.79
CA VAL A 48 -11.15 -6.58 0.98
C VAL A 48 -12.43 -6.50 1.81
N VAL A 49 -12.41 -7.05 3.03
CA VAL A 49 -13.55 -7.01 3.95
C VAL A 49 -13.95 -5.56 4.25
N ALA A 50 -12.99 -4.70 4.60
CA ALA A 50 -13.24 -3.29 4.87
C ALA A 50 -13.78 -2.53 3.65
N ALA A 51 -13.30 -2.84 2.44
CA ALA A 51 -13.81 -2.24 1.21
C ALA A 51 -15.24 -2.67 0.90
N VAL A 52 -15.58 -3.95 1.08
CA VAL A 52 -16.94 -4.48 0.88
C VAL A 52 -17.91 -3.92 1.91
N LEU A 53 -17.51 -3.86 3.18
CA LEU A 53 -18.31 -3.28 4.27
C LEU A 53 -18.49 -1.77 4.13
N ALA A 54 -17.56 -1.06 3.47
CA ALA A 54 -17.74 0.36 3.16
C ALA A 54 -18.70 0.59 1.96
N TRP A 55 -18.80 -0.38 1.06
CA TRP A 55 -19.67 -0.32 -0.13
C TRP A 55 -21.13 -0.66 0.19
N LYS A 56 -21.40 -1.80 0.85
CA LYS A 56 -22.76 -2.36 0.97
C LYS A 56 -23.74 -1.54 1.85
N PRO A 57 -23.33 -0.90 2.97
CA PRO A 57 -24.18 -0.02 3.77
C PRO A 57 -23.89 1.49 3.59
N GLY A 58 -22.75 1.86 2.99
CA GLY A 58 -22.23 3.24 3.01
C GLY A 58 -22.39 4.04 1.71
N GLY A 59 -22.94 3.44 0.65
CA GLY A 59 -23.11 4.11 -0.65
C GLY A 59 -21.80 4.53 -1.34
N GLY A 60 -20.66 3.99 -0.89
CA GLY A 60 -19.34 4.34 -1.40
C GLY A 60 -19.10 3.85 -2.83
N SER A 61 -18.14 4.47 -3.52
CA SER A 61 -17.68 4.00 -4.84
C SER A 61 -17.15 2.54 -4.75
N PRO A 62 -17.37 1.68 -5.76
CA PRO A 62 -16.85 0.30 -5.78
C PRO A 62 -15.35 0.22 -6.05
N TRP A 63 -14.73 1.33 -6.47
CA TRP A 63 -13.31 1.41 -6.81
C TRP A 63 -12.34 0.84 -5.75
N PRO A 64 -12.53 1.05 -4.43
CA PRO A 64 -11.68 0.47 -3.39
C PRO A 64 -11.70 -1.06 -3.34
N ILE A 65 -12.80 -1.70 -3.75
CA ILE A 65 -12.91 -3.16 -3.78
C ILE A 65 -11.96 -3.72 -4.85
N GLY A 66 -11.99 -3.15 -6.06
CA GLY A 66 -11.11 -3.57 -7.14
C GLY A 66 -9.63 -3.49 -6.75
N TYR A 67 -9.22 -2.38 -6.12
CA TYR A 67 -7.86 -2.25 -5.60
C TYR A 67 -7.53 -3.31 -4.54
N ALA A 68 -8.42 -3.52 -3.56
CA ALA A 68 -8.18 -4.48 -2.48
C ALA A 68 -8.06 -5.92 -3.02
N VAL A 69 -8.89 -6.28 -4.00
CA VAL A 69 -8.85 -7.60 -4.65
C VAL A 69 -7.56 -7.79 -5.45
N VAL A 70 -7.16 -6.81 -6.27
CA VAL A 70 -5.89 -6.88 -7.01
C VAL A 70 -4.71 -6.97 -6.05
N PHE A 71 -4.72 -6.17 -4.98
CA PHE A 71 -3.67 -6.23 -3.96
C PHE A 71 -3.60 -7.60 -3.29
N LEU A 72 -4.73 -8.19 -2.91
CA LEU A 72 -4.79 -9.54 -2.35
C LEU A 72 -4.27 -10.59 -3.33
N ALA A 73 -4.63 -10.50 -4.61
CA ALA A 73 -4.13 -11.41 -5.64
C ALA A 73 -2.61 -11.33 -5.79
N LEU A 74 -2.04 -10.13 -5.83
CA LEU A 74 -0.60 -9.93 -5.92
C LEU A 74 0.14 -10.42 -4.66
N VAL A 75 -0.41 -10.20 -3.48
CA VAL A 75 0.15 -10.72 -2.22
C VAL A 75 0.07 -12.25 -2.17
N THR A 76 -1.01 -12.84 -2.67
CA THR A 76 -1.15 -14.30 -2.78
C THR A 76 -0.10 -14.87 -3.72
N ALA A 77 0.09 -14.24 -4.89
CA ALA A 77 1.17 -14.59 -5.81
C ALA A 77 2.53 -14.49 -5.12
N GLN A 78 2.76 -13.48 -4.27
CA GLN A 78 3.99 -13.37 -3.50
C GLN A 78 4.24 -14.52 -2.53
N VAL A 79 3.20 -14.96 -1.80
CA VAL A 79 3.31 -16.12 -0.90
C VAL A 79 3.65 -17.38 -1.71
N VAL A 80 2.94 -17.61 -2.83
CA VAL A 80 3.19 -18.77 -3.69
C VAL A 80 4.61 -18.76 -4.28
N LEU A 81 5.05 -17.63 -4.84
CA LEU A 81 6.39 -17.48 -5.40
C LEU A 81 7.49 -17.62 -4.33
N GLY A 82 7.22 -17.14 -3.10
CA GLY A 82 8.12 -17.28 -1.96
C GLY A 82 8.28 -18.74 -1.53
N ILE A 83 7.17 -19.48 -1.41
CA ILE A 83 7.17 -20.92 -1.09
C ILE A 83 7.84 -21.72 -2.23
N ALA A 84 7.59 -21.35 -3.48
CA ALA A 84 8.18 -22.00 -4.66
C ALA A 84 9.65 -21.60 -4.91
N HIS A 85 10.23 -20.72 -4.07
CA HIS A 85 11.60 -20.22 -4.19
C HIS A 85 11.93 -19.55 -5.54
N VAL A 86 10.94 -18.99 -6.23
CA VAL A 86 11.12 -18.29 -7.51
C VAL A 86 11.53 -16.83 -7.26
N THR A 87 12.70 -16.65 -6.64
CA THR A 87 13.21 -15.35 -6.16
C THR A 87 13.33 -14.30 -7.27
N ALA A 88 13.64 -14.73 -8.49
CA ALA A 88 13.77 -13.88 -9.68
C ALA A 88 12.48 -13.09 -9.99
N VAL A 89 11.31 -13.62 -9.64
CA VAL A 89 10.01 -12.93 -9.82
C VAL A 89 9.51 -12.40 -8.48
N HIS A 90 9.70 -13.16 -7.40
CA HIS A 90 9.27 -12.79 -6.06
C HIS A 90 9.87 -11.46 -5.61
N VAL A 91 11.18 -11.26 -5.76
CA VAL A 91 11.85 -10.04 -5.27
C VAL A 91 11.38 -8.80 -6.03
N PRO A 92 11.42 -8.76 -7.38
CA PRO A 92 10.94 -7.60 -8.12
C PRO A 92 9.46 -7.27 -7.86
N LEU A 93 8.61 -8.28 -7.76
CA LEU A 93 7.18 -8.08 -7.46
C LEU A 93 6.99 -7.48 -6.06
N GLY A 94 7.76 -7.92 -5.07
CA GLY A 94 7.75 -7.37 -3.72
C GLY A 94 8.17 -5.89 -3.68
N VAL A 95 9.24 -5.54 -4.42
CA VAL A 95 9.71 -4.16 -4.56
C VAL A 95 8.67 -3.29 -5.24
N LEU A 96 8.01 -3.78 -6.29
CA LEU A 96 6.93 -3.07 -6.98
C LEU A 96 5.75 -2.80 -6.04
N LEU A 97 5.31 -3.81 -5.28
CA LEU A 97 4.23 -3.66 -4.29
C LEU A 97 4.59 -2.64 -3.21
N PHE A 98 5.84 -2.63 -2.76
CA PHE A 98 6.33 -1.63 -1.81
C PHE A 98 6.29 -0.22 -2.41
N GLY A 99 6.81 -0.05 -3.62
CA GLY A 99 6.83 1.23 -4.32
C GLY A 99 5.41 1.79 -4.53
N VAL A 100 4.48 0.98 -5.03
CA VAL A 100 3.07 1.39 -5.24
C VAL A 100 2.41 1.76 -3.91
N SER A 101 2.61 0.97 -2.87
CA SER A 101 2.09 1.26 -1.52
C SER A 101 2.60 2.61 -1.02
N LEU A 102 3.91 2.85 -1.15
CA LEU A 102 4.56 4.08 -0.73
C LEU A 102 4.09 5.30 -1.55
N SER A 103 3.96 5.19 -2.87
CA SER A 103 3.42 6.27 -3.72
C SER A 103 1.98 6.63 -3.36
N ARG A 104 1.15 5.65 -2.99
CA ARG A 104 -0.23 5.89 -2.54
C ARG A 104 -0.26 6.58 -1.19
N LEU A 105 0.66 6.23 -0.29
CA LEU A 105 0.82 6.90 1.00
C LEU A 105 1.30 8.34 0.83
N SER A 106 2.29 8.60 -0.02
CA SER A 106 2.85 9.94 -0.25
C SER A 106 1.85 10.88 -0.93
N ALA A 107 1.04 10.40 -1.88
CA ALA A 107 -0.05 11.16 -2.48
C ALA A 107 -1.14 11.58 -1.46
N CYS A 108 -1.13 11.00 -0.25
CA CYS A 108 -2.04 11.32 0.83
C CYS A 108 -1.51 12.41 1.78
N LEU A 109 -0.18 12.64 1.79
CA LEU A 109 0.38 13.78 2.52
C LEU A 109 0.03 15.05 1.75
N PRO A 110 -0.65 16.03 2.38
CA PRO A 110 -0.88 17.30 1.73
C PRO A 110 0.49 17.94 1.45
N LEU A 111 0.83 18.12 0.17
CA LEU A 111 1.90 19.04 -0.21
C LEU A 111 1.50 20.44 0.28
N ARG A 112 1.98 20.77 1.48
CA ARG A 112 1.73 22.03 2.17
C ARG A 112 2.49 23.12 1.41
N GLY A 113 1.87 23.69 0.38
CA GLY A 113 2.40 24.89 -0.26
C GLY A 113 2.21 25.04 -1.76
N ARG A 114 0.97 25.03 -2.28
CA ARG A 114 0.65 25.94 -3.39
C ARG A 114 0.01 27.17 -2.80
N SER A 115 0.88 28.08 -2.34
CA SER A 115 0.51 29.41 -1.89
C SER A 115 -0.46 30.01 -2.92
N ARG A 116 -1.68 30.31 -2.50
CA ARG A 116 -2.61 31.14 -3.26
C ARG A 116 -1.84 32.41 -3.61
N ARG A 117 -1.71 32.76 -4.89
CA ARG A 117 -1.42 34.15 -5.28
C ARG A 117 -2.77 34.86 -5.39
N PRO A 118 -3.21 35.69 -4.43
CA PRO A 118 -4.27 36.64 -4.66
C PRO A 118 -3.63 37.91 -5.24
N GLY A 119 -3.90 38.24 -6.49
CA GLY A 119 -3.40 39.51 -7.02
C GLY A 119 -3.50 39.68 -8.52
N ARG A 120 -4.73 39.89 -9.03
CA ARG A 120 -4.96 40.63 -10.28
C ARG A 120 -6.41 41.09 -10.51
N ARG A 121 -7.15 41.41 -9.44
CA ARG A 121 -8.47 42.07 -9.54
C ARG A 121 -8.50 43.53 -9.05
N ALA A 122 -7.44 44.02 -8.40
CA ALA A 122 -7.41 45.39 -7.88
C ALA A 122 -6.97 46.46 -8.90
N SER A 123 -6.53 46.09 -10.11
CA SER A 123 -6.07 47.08 -11.11
C SER A 123 -7.13 47.48 -12.14
N ARG A 124 -8.38 47.02 -11.99
CA ARG A 124 -9.52 47.41 -12.86
C ARG A 124 -10.49 48.40 -12.21
N ALA A 125 -10.16 48.93 -11.04
CA ALA A 125 -11.02 49.88 -10.31
C ALA A 125 -10.43 51.30 -10.22
N ALA A 126 -9.30 51.58 -10.90
CA ALA A 126 -8.61 52.87 -10.79
C ALA A 126 -8.04 53.41 -12.12
N ALA A 127 -8.61 53.04 -13.27
CA ALA A 127 -8.27 53.64 -14.57
C ALA A 127 -9.52 53.85 -15.40
#